data_AF-A0A8K0HTH7-F1
#
_entry.id   AF-A0A8K0HTH7-F1
#
_cell.length_a   1.000
_cell.length_b   1.000
_cell.length_c   1.000
_cell.angle_alpha   90.00
_cell.angle_beta   90.00
_cell.angle_gamma   90.00
#
_symmetry.space_group_name_H-M   'P 1'
#
loop_
_entity.id
_entity.type
_entity.pdbx_description
1 polymer ?
#
loop_
_entity_poly.entity_id
_entity_poly.type
_entity_poly.pdbx_seq_one_letter_code
_entity_poly.pdbx_strand_id
1 'polypeptide(L)'
;MGSEGTSVTTIHVTGFKQFHGVSENPTETIVSNLKGYMQKKGLPKGLVLGSCNVLEVAGEGALAPLYNILESAATGQDSESTNTGRVILLHFGVNSGSTTFAIENQAINEATFRCPDELGWKPQVRYAYIALVYHSIHQL
;
A
#
# COMPACT_ATOMS: atom_id res chain seq x y z
N MET A 1 -21.20 -33.88 13.25
CA MET A 1 -20.25 -33.75 12.11
C MET A 1 -20.29 -32.31 11.67
N GLY A 2 -19.53 -31.44 12.31
CA GLY A 2 -19.52 -30.00 12.02
C GLY A 2 -18.73 -29.74 10.75
N SER A 3 -19.39 -29.25 9.71
CA SER A 3 -18.69 -28.66 8.57
C SER A 3 -18.18 -27.29 9.01
N GLU A 4 -16.91 -27.20 9.39
CA GLU A 4 -16.25 -25.89 9.45
C GLU A 4 -16.32 -25.30 8.04
N GLY A 5 -17.18 -24.29 7.87
CA GLY A 5 -17.30 -23.58 6.61
C GLY A 5 -15.94 -22.99 6.26
N THR A 6 -15.45 -23.25 5.04
CA THR A 6 -14.17 -22.73 4.56
C THR A 6 -14.16 -21.21 4.73
N SER A 7 -13.28 -20.68 5.60
CA SER A 7 -13.16 -19.25 5.79
C SER A 7 -12.64 -18.61 4.50
N VAL A 8 -13.40 -17.64 3.98
CA VAL A 8 -13.04 -16.92 2.76
C VAL A 8 -12.02 -15.84 3.11
N THR A 9 -10.94 -15.76 2.34
CA THR A 9 -9.94 -14.69 2.43
C THR A 9 -10.07 -13.77 1.21
N THR A 10 -10.37 -12.50 1.43
CA THR A 10 -10.40 -11.48 0.38
C THR A 10 -9.09 -10.71 0.35
N ILE A 11 -8.47 -10.59 -0.82
CA ILE A 11 -7.26 -9.77 -1.01
C ILE A 11 -7.60 -8.54 -1.84
N HIS A 12 -7.28 -7.36 -1.33
CA HIS A 12 -7.25 -6.10 -2.06
C HIS A 12 -5.82 -5.72 -2.36
N VAL A 13 -5.53 -5.43 -3.63
CA VAL A 13 -4.18 -5.21 -4.12
C VAL A 13 -4.05 -3.77 -4.61
N THR A 14 -2.98 -3.11 -4.20
CA THR A 14 -2.61 -1.79 -4.69
C THR A 14 -1.18 -1.78 -5.20
N GLY A 15 -0.89 -0.83 -6.08
CA GLY A 15 0.46 -0.55 -6.57
C GLY A 15 0.54 0.89 -7.03
N PHE A 16 1.72 1.31 -7.48
CA PHE A 16 1.96 2.67 -7.92
C PHE A 16 1.98 2.79 -9.44
N LYS A 17 1.54 3.94 -9.95
CA LYS A 17 1.72 4.36 -11.34
C LYS A 17 3.20 4.56 -11.69
N GLN A 18 3.48 4.78 -12.97
CA GLN A 18 4.75 5.34 -13.42
C GLN A 18 5.12 6.66 -12.71
N PHE A 19 6.41 6.94 -12.59
CA PHE A 19 6.95 8.17 -12.02
C PHE A 19 8.30 8.54 -12.64
N HIS A 20 8.72 9.79 -12.48
CA HIS A 20 9.97 10.42 -12.90
C HIS A 20 11.02 9.47 -13.51
N GLY A 21 11.07 9.42 -14.85
CA GLY A 21 12.13 8.73 -15.59
C GLY A 21 12.02 7.20 -15.64
N VAL A 22 11.02 6.60 -15.00
CA VAL A 22 10.69 5.18 -15.09
C VAL A 22 9.51 5.03 -16.04
N SER A 23 9.79 4.68 -17.30
CA SER A 23 8.76 4.53 -18.34
C SER A 23 7.78 3.38 -18.06
N GLU A 24 8.18 2.42 -17.23
CA GLU A 24 7.35 1.29 -16.83
C GLU A 24 7.56 0.97 -15.36
N ASN A 25 6.54 1.18 -14.53
CA ASN A 25 6.56 0.73 -13.14
C ASN A 25 6.06 -0.72 -13.07
N PRO A 26 6.88 -1.70 -12.65
CA PRO A 26 6.47 -3.09 -12.59
C PRO A 26 5.25 -3.31 -11.68
N THR A 27 5.03 -2.46 -10.68
CA THR A 27 3.85 -2.59 -9.81
C THR A 27 2.56 -2.24 -10.53
N GLU A 28 2.58 -1.23 -11.41
CA GLU A 28 1.43 -0.88 -12.26
C GLU A 28 1.07 -2.04 -13.19
N THR A 29 2.09 -2.63 -13.83
CA THR A 29 1.91 -3.78 -14.72
C THR A 29 1.31 -4.97 -13.97
N ILE A 30 1.82 -5.31 -12.79
CA ILE A 30 1.30 -6.43 -11.99
C ILE A 30 -0.17 -6.18 -11.62
N VAL A 31 -0.46 -5.03 -11.02
CA VAL A 31 -1.81 -4.74 -10.48
C VAL A 31 -2.85 -4.63 -11.58
N SER A 32 -2.54 -3.98 -12.70
CA SER A 32 -3.46 -3.82 -13.83
C SER A 32 -3.81 -5.16 -14.50
N ASN A 33 -2.87 -6.11 -14.52
CA ASN A 33 -3.06 -7.40 -15.17
C ASN A 33 -3.57 -8.50 -14.23
N LEU A 34 -3.47 -8.31 -12.91
CA LEU A 34 -3.71 -9.36 -11.91
C LEU A 34 -5.11 -9.99 -12.04
N LYS A 35 -6.15 -9.18 -12.21
CA LYS A 35 -7.53 -9.65 -12.37
C LYS A 35 -7.67 -10.58 -13.58
N GLY A 36 -7.15 -10.15 -14.73
CA GLY A 36 -7.19 -10.94 -15.97
C GLY A 36 -6.34 -12.21 -15.87
N TYR A 37 -5.19 -12.14 -15.18
CA TYR A 37 -4.35 -13.32 -14.92
C TYR A 37 -5.07 -14.35 -14.06
N MET A 38 -5.69 -13.93 -12.96
CA MET A 38 -6.41 -14.82 -12.03
C MET A 38 -7.68 -15.42 -12.64
N GLN A 39 -8.36 -14.70 -13.53
CA GLN A 39 -9.47 -15.26 -14.32
C GLN A 39 -9.02 -16.41 -15.23
N LYS A 40 -7.82 -16.29 -15.82
CA LYS A 40 -7.26 -17.31 -16.72
C LYS A 40 -6.65 -18.51 -15.97
N LYS A 41 -6.02 -18.26 -14.83
CA LYS A 41 -5.30 -19.29 -14.05
C LYS A 41 -6.12 -19.90 -12.93
N GLY A 42 -7.24 -19.28 -12.57
CA GLY A 42 -8.02 -19.62 -11.38
C GLY A 42 -7.42 -19.01 -10.12
N LEU A 43 -8.26 -18.95 -9.08
CA LEU A 43 -7.86 -18.56 -7.72
C LEU A 43 -7.81 -19.82 -6.84
N PRO A 44 -6.90 -19.87 -5.84
CA PRO A 44 -6.93 -20.90 -4.80
C PRO A 44 -8.29 -20.97 -4.12
N LYS A 45 -8.70 -22.18 -3.69
CA LYS A 45 -9.96 -22.37 -2.96
C LYS A 45 -9.96 -21.51 -1.68
N GLY A 46 -11.06 -20.79 -1.46
CA GLY A 46 -11.20 -19.89 -0.30
C GLY A 46 -10.52 -18.53 -0.48
N LEU A 47 -9.97 -18.23 -1.66
CA LEU A 47 -9.42 -16.91 -1.97
C LEU A 47 -10.34 -16.13 -2.90
N VAL A 48 -10.62 -14.88 -2.54
CA VAL A 48 -11.34 -13.92 -3.37
C VAL A 48 -10.40 -12.76 -3.68
N LEU A 49 -10.27 -12.41 -4.96
CA LEU A 49 -9.63 -11.17 -5.36
C LEU A 49 -10.67 -10.05 -5.29
N GLY A 50 -10.51 -9.14 -4.34
CA GLY A 50 -11.39 -7.99 -4.13
C GLY A 50 -11.16 -6.92 -5.18
N SER A 51 -10.35 -5.91 -4.85
CA SER A 51 -10.00 -4.82 -5.76
C SER A 51 -8.53 -4.86 -6.17
N CYS A 52 -8.24 -4.28 -7.34
CA CYS A 52 -6.88 -4.03 -7.84
C CYS A 52 -6.83 -2.57 -8.26
N ASN A 53 -6.09 -1.73 -7.53
CA ASN A 53 -6.05 -0.29 -7.77
C ASN A 53 -4.62 0.22 -7.94
N VAL A 54 -4.40 1.03 -8.98
CA VAL A 54 -3.13 1.71 -9.19
C VAL A 54 -3.26 3.14 -8.63
N LEU A 55 -2.37 3.49 -7.71
CA LEU A 55 -2.32 4.77 -7.01
C LEU A 55 -1.31 5.71 -7.67
N GLU A 56 -1.57 7.01 -7.60
CA GLU A 56 -0.59 8.03 -7.99
C GLU A 56 0.70 7.90 -7.16
N VAL A 57 1.85 8.20 -7.74
CA VAL A 57 3.12 8.29 -6.99
C VAL A 57 3.23 9.67 -6.36
N ALA A 58 2.29 9.94 -5.47
CA ALA A 58 2.18 11.20 -4.76
C ALA A 58 1.70 10.94 -3.35
N GLY A 59 2.42 11.45 -2.35
CA GLY A 59 2.12 11.14 -0.94
C GLY A 59 0.71 11.60 -0.55
N GLU A 60 0.43 12.89 -0.72
CA GLU A 60 -0.91 13.44 -0.46
C GLU A 60 -1.93 12.99 -1.53
N GLY A 61 -1.50 12.89 -2.80
CA GLY A 61 -2.37 12.53 -3.93
C GLY A 61 -2.92 11.09 -3.85
N ALA A 62 -2.18 10.16 -3.25
CA ALA A 62 -2.60 8.77 -3.07
C ALA A 62 -3.46 8.54 -1.82
N LEU A 63 -3.51 9.50 -0.89
CA LEU A 63 -4.06 9.29 0.44
C LEU A 63 -5.58 9.05 0.43
N ALA A 64 -6.35 9.90 -0.25
CA ALA A 64 -7.80 9.75 -0.33
C ALA A 64 -8.23 8.45 -1.04
N PRO A 65 -7.64 8.07 -2.21
CA PRO A 65 -7.89 6.76 -2.82
C PRO A 65 -7.52 5.59 -1.89
N LEU A 66 -6.40 5.68 -1.16
CA LEU A 66 -5.99 4.65 -0.22
C LEU A 66 -7.01 4.49 0.92
N TYR A 67 -7.45 5.58 1.55
CA TYR A 67 -8.48 5.52 2.59
C TYR A 67 -9.78 4.92 2.09
N ASN A 68 -10.26 5.31 0.91
CA ASN A 68 -11.46 4.73 0.32
C ASN A 68 -11.33 3.20 0.13
N ILE A 69 -10.15 2.71 -0.26
CA ILE A 69 -9.89 1.28 -0.39
C ILE A 69 -9.92 0.60 1.00
N LEU A 70 -9.27 1.18 2.00
CA LEU A 70 -9.25 0.67 3.37
C LEU A 70 -10.66 0.59 3.96
N GLU A 71 -11.44 1.65 3.81
CA GLU A 71 -12.82 1.73 4.29
C GLU A 71 -13.72 0.72 3.56
N SER A 72 -13.62 0.62 2.23
CA SER A 72 -14.39 -0.37 1.46
C SER A 72 -14.06 -1.82 1.86
N ALA A 73 -12.79 -2.10 2.16
CA ALA A 73 -12.34 -3.41 2.59
C ALA A 73 -12.81 -3.75 4.02
N ALA A 74 -12.94 -2.74 4.89
CA ALA A 74 -13.45 -2.91 6.25
C ALA A 74 -14.99 -3.05 6.29
N THR A 75 -15.70 -2.33 5.43
CA THR A 75 -17.18 -2.25 5.43
C THR A 75 -17.87 -3.28 4.54
N GLY A 76 -17.17 -3.85 3.55
CA GLY A 76 -17.71 -4.86 2.63
C GLY A 76 -18.08 -6.22 3.27
N GLN A 77 -18.20 -6.31 4.59
CA GLN A 77 -18.58 -7.52 5.34
C GLN A 77 -20.08 -7.62 5.67
N ASP A 78 -20.93 -6.71 5.19
CA ASP A 78 -22.37 -6.73 5.48
C ASP A 78 -23.20 -7.41 4.38
N SER A 79 -23.46 -8.71 4.55
CA SER A 79 -24.78 -9.35 4.35
C SER A 79 -24.73 -10.86 4.68
N GLU A 80 -25.35 -11.22 5.81
CA GLU A 80 -25.90 -12.56 6.12
C GLU A 80 -24.96 -13.78 6.21
N SER A 81 -23.66 -13.63 6.46
CA SER A 81 -22.82 -14.81 6.78
C SER A 81 -22.08 -14.65 8.11
N THR A 82 -22.27 -15.61 9.01
CA THR A 82 -21.58 -15.75 10.31
C THR A 82 -20.09 -16.09 10.19
N ASN A 83 -19.54 -16.09 8.96
CA ASN A 83 -18.12 -16.23 8.70
C ASN A 83 -17.54 -14.85 8.41
N THR A 84 -16.93 -14.25 9.42
CA THR A 84 -16.07 -13.07 9.25
C THR A 84 -14.89 -13.45 8.37
N GLY A 85 -15.03 -13.21 7.06
CA GLY A 85 -13.95 -13.47 6.09
C GLY A 85 -12.68 -12.70 6.46
N ARG A 86 -11.52 -13.28 6.18
CA ARG A 86 -10.24 -12.60 6.41
C ARG A 86 -10.01 -11.58 5.29
N VAL A 87 -9.64 -10.36 5.62
CA VAL A 87 -9.28 -9.33 4.64
C VAL A 87 -7.77 -9.10 4.68
N ILE A 88 -7.13 -9.12 3.50
CA ILE A 88 -5.70 -8.81 3.33
C ILE A 88 -5.59 -7.61 2.40
N LEU A 89 -4.81 -6.63 2.82
CA LEU A 89 -4.42 -5.48 2.01
C LEU A 89 -2.96 -5.69 1.59
N LEU A 90 -2.73 -5.86 0.30
CA LEU A 90 -1.41 -6.03 -0.28
C LEU A 90 -1.05 -4.78 -1.08
N HIS A 91 0.03 -4.10 -0.69
CA HIS A 91 0.52 -2.91 -1.38
C HIS A 91 1.89 -3.19 -2.01
N PHE A 92 2.00 -3.00 -3.31
CA PHE A 92 3.25 -3.14 -4.05
C PHE A 92 3.94 -1.80 -4.23
N GLY A 93 5.20 -1.74 -3.81
CA GLY A 93 6.14 -0.67 -4.15
C GLY A 93 7.26 -1.19 -5.05
N VAL A 94 7.95 -0.28 -5.74
CA VAL A 94 9.14 -0.61 -6.53
C VAL A 94 10.41 -0.23 -5.77
N ASN A 95 11.36 -1.16 -5.72
CA ASN A 95 12.72 -0.92 -5.28
C ASN A 95 13.66 -1.25 -6.46
N SER A 96 14.09 -0.23 -7.19
CA SER A 96 14.88 -0.39 -8.42
C SER A 96 16.25 -1.06 -8.21
N GLY A 97 16.74 -1.10 -6.98
CA GLY A 97 17.98 -1.80 -6.63
C GLY A 97 17.82 -3.29 -6.34
N SER A 98 16.58 -3.81 -6.27
CA SER A 98 16.30 -5.21 -5.91
C SER A 98 15.99 -6.07 -7.14
N THR A 99 16.49 -7.30 -7.14
CA THR A 99 16.15 -8.34 -8.13
C THR A 99 15.10 -9.33 -7.62
N THR A 100 14.61 -9.16 -6.39
CA THR A 100 13.68 -10.07 -5.73
C THR A 100 12.54 -9.31 -5.04
N PHE A 101 11.45 -10.00 -4.77
CA PHE A 101 10.41 -9.49 -3.87
C PHE A 101 10.93 -9.47 -2.44
N ALA A 102 10.56 -8.42 -1.70
CA ALA A 102 10.81 -8.28 -0.27
C ALA A 102 9.49 -7.96 0.42
N ILE A 103 9.36 -8.37 1.68
CA ILE A 103 8.24 -8.00 2.55
C ILE A 103 8.76 -6.97 3.54
N GLU A 104 8.17 -5.79 3.54
CA GLU A 104 8.48 -4.75 4.50
C GLU A 104 7.96 -5.17 5.89
N ASN A 105 8.84 -5.15 6.89
CA ASN A 105 8.48 -5.54 8.26
C ASN A 105 7.93 -4.37 9.08
N GLN A 106 8.23 -3.14 8.67
CA GLN A 106 7.88 -1.92 9.41
C GLN A 106 7.65 -0.74 8.45
N ALA A 107 6.74 0.15 8.84
CA ALA A 107 6.59 1.48 8.26
C ALA A 107 6.87 2.53 9.34
N ILE A 108 7.59 3.60 8.99
CA ILE A 108 7.95 4.68 9.92
C ILE A 108 7.05 5.87 9.63
N ASN A 109 6.57 6.57 10.67
CA ASN A 109 5.78 7.79 10.55
C ASN A 109 6.66 9.00 10.17
N GLU A 110 7.34 8.90 9.02
CA GLU A 110 8.24 9.91 8.50
C GLU A 110 8.12 9.99 6.96
N ALA A 111 8.10 11.20 6.41
CA ALA A 111 8.20 11.44 4.98
C ALA A 111 9.44 12.30 4.67
N THR A 112 10.52 11.64 4.25
CA THR A 112 11.76 12.30 3.79
C THR A 112 12.06 11.83 2.37
N PHE A 113 11.87 12.69 1.38
CA PHE A 113 12.05 12.31 -0.03
C PHE A 113 13.35 12.86 -0.62
N ARG A 114 14.07 12.01 -1.37
CA ARG A 114 15.31 12.40 -2.08
C ARG A 114 15.01 13.33 -3.26
N CYS A 115 13.89 13.11 -3.93
CA CYS A 115 13.36 13.90 -5.04
C CYS A 115 11.88 14.23 -4.78
N PRO A 116 11.30 15.23 -5.46
CA PRO A 116 9.87 15.46 -5.40
C PRO A 116 9.08 14.24 -5.90
N ASP A 117 7.87 14.07 -5.38
CA ASP A 117 6.91 13.14 -5.94
C ASP A 117 6.31 13.67 -7.27
N GLU A 118 5.37 12.94 -7.88
CA GLU A 118 4.78 13.32 -9.17
C GLU A 118 3.96 14.62 -9.12
N LEU A 119 3.52 15.05 -7.94
CA LEU A 119 2.83 16.32 -7.74
C LEU A 119 3.77 17.42 -7.23
N GLY A 120 5.09 17.17 -7.20
CA GLY A 120 6.11 18.12 -6.80
C GLY A 120 6.29 18.24 -5.28
N TRP A 121 5.63 17.40 -4.47
CA TRP A 121 5.80 17.42 -3.02
C TRP A 121 7.12 16.75 -2.63
N LYS A 122 7.97 17.50 -1.91
CA LYS A 122 9.25 17.01 -1.39
C LYS A 122 9.36 17.37 0.09
N PRO A 123 8.74 16.60 0.99
CA PRO A 123 8.86 16.84 2.42
C PRO A 123 10.30 16.62 2.86
N GLN A 124 10.76 17.47 3.78
CA GLN A 124 12.04 17.36 4.44
C GLN A 124 11.77 17.41 5.94
N VAL A 125 12.24 16.42 6.68
CA VAL A 125 12.26 16.52 8.15
C VAL A 125 13.25 17.62 8.52
N ARG A 126 12.74 18.80 8.86
CA ARG A 126 13.53 19.83 9.52
C ARG A 126 13.74 19.36 10.96
N TYR A 127 14.96 18.96 11.32
CA TYR A 127 15.38 18.94 12.73
C TYR A 127 15.39 20.38 13.27
N ALA A 128 14.21 20.97 13.52
CA ALA A 128 14.09 22.33 14.05
C ALA A 128 14.26 22.39 15.59
N TYR A 129 14.53 21.27 16.27
CA TYR A 129 14.49 21.18 17.74
C TYR A 129 15.77 20.65 18.43
N ILE A 130 16.95 20.71 17.78
CA ILE A 130 18.24 20.43 18.48
C ILE A 130 19.15 21.68 18.58
N ALA A 131 18.86 22.77 17.86
CA ALA A 131 19.62 24.02 18.01
C ALA A 131 19.17 24.88 19.21
N LEU A 132 17.93 24.74 19.69
CA LEU A 132 17.41 25.55 20.81
C LEU A 132 17.82 25.04 22.20
N VAL A 133 18.28 23.79 22.31
CA VAL A 133 18.75 23.23 23.60
C VAL A 133 20.23 23.55 23.85
N TYR A 134 21.06 23.67 22.81
CA TYR A 134 22.49 23.97 22.99
C TYR A 134 22.80 25.44 23.33
N HIS A 135 21.93 26.40 22.99
CA HIS A 135 22.17 27.81 23.32
C HIS A 135 21.77 28.19 24.76
N SER A 136 20.96 27.37 25.44
CA SER A 136 20.48 27.63 26.80
C SER A 136 21.32 26.97 27.90
N ILE A 137 22.24 26.07 27.56
CA ILE A 137 23.06 25.32 28.52
C ILE A 137 24.46 25.96 28.73
N HIS A 138 24.85 26.95 27.92
CA HIS A 138 26.12 27.66 28.05
C HIS A 138 26.01 29.09 28.62
N GLN A 139 24.92 29.42 29.32
CA GLN A 139 24.79 30.68 30.08
C GLN A 139 24.45 30.49 31.57
N LEU A 140 24.78 29.33 32.15
CA LEU A 140 24.78 29.13 33.60
C LEU A 140 26.20 28.84 34.10
#